data_AF-A0A240EMU8-F1
#
_entry.id   AF-A0A240EMU8-F1
#
_cell.length_a   1.000
_cell.length_b   1.000
_cell.length_c   1.000
_cell.angle_alpha   90.00
_cell.angle_beta   90.00
_cell.angle_gamma   90.00
#
_symmetry.space_group_name_H-M   'P 1'
#
loop_
_entity.id
_entity.type
_entity.pdbx_description
1 polymer ?
#
loop_
_entity_poly.entity_id
_entity_poly.type
_entity_poly.pdbx_seq_one_letter_code
_entity_poly.pdbx_strand_id
1 'polypeptide(L)' 'MHWMLDVTFREDESPIRRGTGALAFNVLRKIALSLFKQDTSKNISMVRKRKIAALDDEYRSLLLYAGIKML' A
#
# COMPACT_ATOMS: atom_id res chain seq x y z
N MET A 1 9.55 -3.62 9.99
CA MET A 1 8.45 -3.16 9.09
C MET A 1 7.24 -4.10 9.07
N HIS A 2 7.28 -5.30 9.68
CA HIS A 2 6.18 -6.27 9.65
C HIS A 2 4.89 -5.74 10.30
N TRP A 3 4.97 -5.15 11.50
CA TRP A 3 3.81 -4.60 12.20
C TRP A 3 2.98 -3.57 11.40
N MET A 4 3.61 -2.77 10.53
CA MET A 4 2.88 -1.82 9.69
C MET A 4 2.07 -2.53 8.62
N LEU A 5 2.56 -3.66 8.10
CA LEU A 5 1.84 -4.48 7.14
C LEU A 5 0.62 -5.15 7.78
N ASP A 6 0.77 -5.65 9.02
CA ASP A 6 -0.35 -6.24 9.77
C ASP A 6 -1.44 -5.20 10.05
N VAL A 7 -1.07 -4.02 10.58
CA VAL A 7 -2.06 -2.99 10.92
C VAL A 7 -2.69 -2.32 9.69
N THR A 8 -1.93 -2.14 8.61
CA THR A 8 -2.42 -1.40 7.43
C THR A 8 -3.14 -2.30 6.42
N PHE A 9 -2.66 -3.53 6.24
CA PHE A 9 -3.12 -4.47 5.21
C PHE A 9 -3.72 -5.77 5.78
N ARG A 10 -3.74 -5.97 7.10
CA ARG A 10 -4.20 -7.20 7.76
C ARG A 10 -3.50 -8.42 7.17
N GLU A 11 -2.16 -8.33 7.07
CA GLU A 11 -1.32 -9.36 6.46
C GLU A 11 -1.50 -10.72 7.12
N ASP A 12 -1.48 -10.80 8.46
CA ASP A 12 -1.73 -12.04 9.22
C ASP A 12 -3.10 -12.68 8.96
N GLU A 13 -4.13 -11.87 8.72
CA GLU A 13 -5.49 -12.34 8.48
C GLU A 13 -5.74 -12.68 7.00
N SER A 14 -4.77 -12.42 6.13
CA SER A 14 -4.92 -12.60 4.69
C SER A 14 -4.94 -14.10 4.32
N PRO A 15 -5.95 -14.60 3.60
CA PRO A 15 -6.05 -16.03 3.26
C PRO A 15 -5.11 -16.45 2.12
N ILE A 16 -4.13 -15.63 1.73
CA ILE A 16 -3.22 -15.87 0.61
C ILE A 16 -2.20 -16.94 1.02
N ARG A 17 -2.49 -18.20 0.65
CA ARG A 17 -1.67 -19.36 1.02
C ARG A 17 -1.16 -20.17 -0.17
N ARG A 18 -1.53 -19.80 -1.40
CA ARG A 18 -1.21 -20.55 -2.60
C ARG A 18 0.13 -20.13 -3.21
N GLY A 19 1.03 -21.11 -3.39
CA GLY A 19 2.30 -20.93 -4.10
C GLY A 19 3.14 -19.77 -3.52
N THR A 20 3.70 -18.95 -4.40
CA THR A 20 4.50 -17.77 -4.03
C THR A 20 3.65 -16.53 -3.67
N GLY A 21 2.34 -16.68 -3.52
CA GLY A 21 1.40 -15.57 -3.30
C GLY A 21 1.72 -14.73 -2.07
N ALA A 22 2.13 -15.36 -0.96
CA ALA A 22 2.52 -14.64 0.25
C ALA A 22 3.73 -13.71 0.02
N LEU A 23 4.76 -14.20 -0.69
CA LEU A 23 5.95 -13.43 -1.03
C LEU A 23 5.61 -12.28 -1.99
N ALA A 24 4.86 -12.57 -3.06
CA ALA A 24 4.46 -11.58 -4.04
C ALA A 24 3.65 -10.45 -3.39
N PHE A 25 2.68 -10.78 -2.54
CA PHE A 25 1.91 -9.78 -1.81
C PHE A 25 2.73 -9.01 -0.78
N ASN A 26 3.71 -9.64 -0.13
CA ASN A 26 4.61 -8.92 0.77
C ASN A 26 5.36 -7.80 0.03
N VAL A 27 5.89 -8.08 -1.16
CA VAL A 27 6.54 -7.08 -2.02
C VAL A 27 5.55 -5.98 -2.43
N LEU A 28 4.36 -6.34 -2.91
CA LEU A 28 3.34 -5.37 -3.32
C LEU A 28 2.89 -4.45 -2.17
N ARG A 29 2.67 -5.00 -0.98
CA ARG A 29 2.29 -4.21 0.20
C ARG A 29 3.40 -3.25 0.61
N LYS A 30 4.66 -3.68 0.53
CA LYS A 30 5.82 -2.79 0.79
C LYS A 30 5.90 -1.64 -0.20
N ILE A 31 5.67 -1.90 -1.50
CA ILE A 31 5.62 -0.86 -2.53
C ILE A 31 4.51 0.14 -2.19
N ALA A 32 3.28 -0.34 -1.95
CA ALA A 32 2.16 0.52 -1.59
C ALA A 32 2.42 1.34 -0.31
N LEU A 33 3.00 0.72 0.72
CA LEU A 33 3.36 1.40 1.95
C LEU A 33 4.41 2.51 1.73
N SER A 34 5.39 2.27 0.85
CA SER A 34 6.38 3.28 0.47
C SER A 34 5.70 4.49 -0.18
N LEU A 35 4.81 4.26 -1.15
CA LEU A 35 4.04 5.33 -1.80
C LEU A 35 3.23 6.16 -0.78
N PHE A 36 2.54 5.50 0.16
CA PHE A 36 1.75 6.20 1.17
C PHE A 36 2.59 7.03 2.15
N LYS A 37 3.82 6.57 2.45
CA LYS A 37 4.75 7.30 3.33
C LYS A 37 5.33 8.54 2.66
N GLN A 38 5.55 8.50 1.35
CA GLN A 38 6.09 9.63 0.58
C GLN A 38 5.02 10.66 0.23
N ASP A 39 3.76 10.24 0.15
CA ASP A 39 2.65 11.14 -0.11
C ASP A 39 2.49 12.21 0.99
N THR A 40 2.72 13.47 0.62
CA THR A 40 2.50 14.65 1.47
C THR A 40 1.19 15.37 1.20
N SER A 41 0.42 14.94 0.18
CA SER A 41 -0.83 15.62 -0.23
C SER A 41 -1.94 15.53 0.83
N LYS A 42 -1.98 14.44 1.60
CA LYS A 42 -2.98 14.18 2.64
C LYS A 42 -2.31 13.82 3.96
N ASN A 43 -2.50 14.64 4.99
CA ASN A 43 -2.05 14.35 6.35
C ASN A 43 -3.10 13.51 7.12
N ILE A 44 -3.19 12.22 6.77
CA ILE A 44 -4.14 11.27 7.34
C ILE A 44 -3.49 9.90 7.58
N SER A 45 -4.14 9.04 8.36
CA SER A 45 -3.63 7.70 8.69
C SER A 45 -3.43 6.82 7.45
N MET A 46 -2.46 5.90 7.51
CA MET A 46 -2.15 4.98 6.41
C MET A 46 -3.34 4.12 6.00
N VAL A 47 -4.16 3.69 6.97
CA VAL A 47 -5.40 2.94 6.72
C VAL A 47 -6.39 3.78 5.89
N ARG A 48 -6.52 5.08 6.18
CA ARG A 48 -7.36 5.99 5.38
C ARG A 48 -6.79 6.24 4.00
N LYS A 49 -5.46 6.47 3.87
CA LYS A 49 -4.82 6.60 2.55
C LYS A 49 -5.08 5.37 1.69
N ARG A 50 -4.90 4.16 2.24
CA ARG A 50 -5.23 2.90 1.56
C ARG A 50 -6.70 2.83 1.14
N LYS A 51 -7.62 3.17 2.04
CA LYS A 51 -9.07 3.15 1.76
C LYS A 51 -9.44 4.12 0.63
N ILE A 52 -8.90 5.34 0.65
CA ILE A 52 -9.16 6.34 -0.39
C ILE A 52 -8.54 5.89 -1.72
N ALA A 53 -7.28 5.44 -1.73
CA ALA A 53 -6.65 4.94 -2.96
C ALA A 53 -7.39 3.73 -3.58
N ALA A 54 -8.10 2.95 -2.76
CA ALA A 54 -8.94 1.86 -3.25
C ALA A 54 -10.27 2.33 -3.87
N LEU A 55 -10.74 3.54 -3.57
CA LEU A 55 -12.05 4.08 -3.98
C LEU A 55 -11.96 5.28 -4.94
N ASP A 56 -10.82 5.97 -4.95
CA ASP A 56 -10.57 7.22 -5.68
C ASP A 56 -9.42 6.96 -6.67
N ASP A 57 -9.80 6.90 -7.94
CA ASP A 57 -8.89 6.59 -9.04
C ASP A 57 -7.91 7.73 -9.32
N GLU A 58 -8.30 8.98 -9.07
CA GLU A 58 -7.42 10.14 -9.23
C GLU A 58 -6.32 10.11 -8.18
N TYR A 59 -6.69 9.89 -6.91
CA TYR A 59 -5.72 9.75 -5.83
C TYR A 59 -4.80 8.55 -6.05
N ARG A 60 -5.33 7.41 -6.52
CA ARG A 60 -4.51 6.24 -6.87
C ARG A 60 -3.52 6.56 -7.99
N SER A 61 -3.97 7.25 -9.03
CA SER A 61 -3.12 7.64 -10.16
C SER A 61 -2.01 8.61 -9.70
N LEU A 62 -2.33 9.59 -8.87
CA LEU A 62 -1.34 10.52 -8.29
C LEU A 62 -0.23 9.78 -7.54
N LEU A 63 -0.59 8.79 -6.72
CA LEU A 63 0.40 7.97 -6.00
C LEU A 63 1.31 7.18 -6.95
N LEU A 64 0.74 6.61 -8.02
CA LEU A 64 1.50 5.85 -9.01
C LEU A 64 2.44 6.73 -9.84
N TYR A 65 1.97 7.90 -10.28
CA TYR A 65 2.81 8.86 -11.01
C TYR A 65 3.97 9.37 -10.15
N ALA A 66 3.71 9.65 -8.87
CA ALA A 66 4.77 10.03 -7.92
C ALA A 66 5.82 8.91 -7.80
N GLY A 67 5.40 7.64 -7.76
CA GLY A 67 6.29 6.49 -7.73
C GLY A 67 7.10 6.28 -9.01
N ILE A 68 6.48 6.46 -10.19
CA ILE A 68 7.14 6.30 -11.50
C ILE A 68 8.19 7.39 -11.73
N LYS A 69 7.90 8.64 -11.35
CA LYS A 69 8.84 9.77 -11.50
C LYS A 69 10.12 9.61 -10.67
N MET A 70 10.14 8.64 -9.75
CA MET A 70 11.25 8.36 -8.87
C MET A 70 12.22 7.30 -9.44
N LEU A 71 11.82 6.58 -10.49
CA LEU A 71 12.67 5.65 -11.26
C LEU A 71 13.35 6.38 -12.43
#